data_AF-A0A285BG62-F1
#
_entry.id   AF-A0A285BG62-F1
#
_cell.length_a   1.000
_cell.length_b   1.000
_cell.length_c   1.000
_cell.angle_alpha   90.00
_cell.angle_beta   90.00
_cell.angle_gamma   90.00
#
_symmetry.space_group_name_H-M   'P 1'
#
loop_
_entity.id
_entity.type
_entity.pdbx_description
1 polymer ?
#
loop_
_entity_poly.entity_id
_entity_poly.type
_entity_poly.pdbx_seq_one_letter_code
_entity_poly.pdbx_strand_id
1 'polypeptide(L)' 'MVKTYKKGDTIFIQGIRTWKELVGLVKRAEKAGYKYVGYHNIEPIGDVAVFEKNKSKGVIQKW' A
#
# COMPACT_ATOMS: atom_id res chain seq x y z
N MET A 1 -17.42 -0.17 2.14
CA MET A 1 -16.51 0.65 2.98
C MET A 1 -15.10 0.14 2.77
N VAL A 2 -14.15 1.06 2.64
CA VAL A 2 -12.73 0.75 2.49
C VAL A 2 -12.17 0.36 3.86
N LYS A 3 -11.65 -0.87 4.02
CA LYS A 3 -10.98 -1.33 5.24
C LYS A 3 -9.48 -1.26 5.05
N THR A 4 -8.76 -0.72 6.04
CA THR A 4 -7.30 -0.63 5.99
C THR A 4 -6.70 -1.49 7.08
N TYR A 5 -5.76 -2.34 6.72
CA TYR A 5 -4.99 -3.20 7.60
C TYR A 5 -3.52 -2.83 7.48
N LYS A 6 -2.78 -2.88 8.59
CA LYS A 6 -1.34 -2.61 8.59
C LYS A 6 -0.60 -3.78 9.23
N LYS A 7 0.43 -4.27 8.54
CA LYS A 7 1.34 -5.32 9.03
C LYS A 7 2.77 -4.84 8.83
N GLY A 8 3.41 -4.38 9.90
CA GLY A 8 4.76 -3.81 9.83
C GLY A 8 4.84 -2.60 8.90
N ASP A 9 5.69 -2.70 7.88
CA ASP A 9 5.89 -1.68 6.83
C ASP A 9 4.88 -1.77 5.68
N THR A 10 3.94 -2.72 5.70
CA THR A 10 2.97 -2.94 4.63
C THR A 10 1.56 -2.55 5.06
N ILE A 11 0.83 -1.89 4.18
CA ILE A 11 -0.57 -1.49 4.31
C ILE A 11 -1.38 -2.28 3.28
N PHE A 12 -2.50 -2.85 3.72
CA PHE A 12 -3.45 -3.59 2.89
C PHE A 12 -4.79 -2.87 2.92
N ILE A 13 -5.36 -2.59 1.76
CA ILE A 13 -6.62 -1.87 1.65
C ILE A 13 -7.65 -2.74 0.93
N GLN A 14 -8.69 -3.15 1.65
CA GLN A 14 -9.80 -3.94 1.14
C GLN A 14 -10.97 -3.04 0.73
N GLY A 15 -11.75 -3.47 -0.27
CA GLY A 15 -13.07 -2.89 -0.56
C GLY A 15 -13.03 -1.64 -1.42
N ILE A 16 -11.93 -1.42 -2.15
CA ILE A 16 -11.83 -0.44 -3.22
C ILE A 16 -12.67 -0.94 -4.39
N ARG A 17 -13.63 -0.12 -4.84
CA ARG A 17 -14.60 -0.52 -5.89
C ARG A 17 -14.32 0.10 -7.23
N THR A 18 -13.58 1.21 -7.26
CA THR A 18 -13.34 1.98 -8.46
C THR A 18 -11.87 2.30 -8.67
N TRP A 19 -11.48 2.44 -9.93
CA TRP A 19 -10.13 2.88 -10.30
C TRP A 19 -9.79 4.27 -9.72
N LYS A 20 -10.77 5.19 -9.67
CA LYS A 20 -10.58 6.53 -9.12
C LYS A 20 -10.21 6.51 -7.64
N GLU A 21 -10.83 5.62 -6.86
CA GLU A 21 -10.49 5.41 -5.46
C GLU A 21 -9.08 4.83 -5.30
N LEU A 22 -8.73 3.83 -6.12
CA LEU A 22 -7.38 3.25 -6.13
C LEU A 22 -6.33 4.33 -6.39
N VAL A 23 -6.47 5.10 -7.47
CA VAL A 23 -5.54 6.19 -7.81
C VAL A 23 -5.46 7.23 -6.70
N GLY A 24 -6.57 7.57 -6.06
CA GLY A 24 -6.61 8.47 -4.91
C GLY A 24 -5.82 7.94 -3.71
N LEU A 25 -5.91 6.63 -3.44
CA LEU A 25 -5.16 5.96 -2.37
C LEU A 25 -3.67 5.85 -2.71
N VAL A 26 -3.33 5.49 -3.95
CA VAL A 26 -1.95 5.44 -4.45
C VAL A 26 -1.27 6.78 -4.25
N LYS A 27 -1.87 7.88 -4.73
CA LYS A 27 -1.28 9.23 -4.59
C LYS A 27 -1.08 9.64 -3.13
N ARG A 28 -1.98 9.23 -2.22
CA ARG A 28 -1.83 9.50 -0.78
C ARG A 28 -0.73 8.63 -0.15
N ALA A 29 -0.69 7.35 -0.51
CA ALA A 29 0.34 6.41 -0.07
C ALA A 29 1.73 6.89 -0.51
N GLU A 30 1.88 7.34 -1.76
CA GLU A 30 3.14 7.90 -2.28
C GLU A 30 3.59 9.14 -1.50
N LYS A 31 2.68 10.08 -1.21
CA LYS A 31 2.98 11.23 -0.36
C LYS A 31 3.41 10.83 1.06
N ALA A 32 2.89 9.72 1.57
CA ALA A 32 3.27 9.17 2.87
C ALA A 32 4.54 8.29 2.81
N GLY A 33 5.18 8.17 1.65
CA GLY A 33 6.38 7.36 1.45
C GLY A 33 6.11 5.87 1.29
N TYR A 34 4.94 5.47 0.81
CA TYR A 34 4.58 4.10 0.46
C TYR A 34 4.45 3.95 -1.05
N LYS A 35 4.91 2.83 -1.60
CA LYS A 35 4.70 2.44 -3.00
C LYS A 35 3.53 1.48 -3.08
N TYR A 36 2.73 1.60 -4.14
CA TYR A 36 1.71 0.60 -4.46
C TYR A 36 2.37 -0.61 -5.12
N VAL A 37 2.08 -1.81 -4.61
CA VAL A 37 2.68 -3.06 -5.08
C VAL A 37 1.76 -3.80 -6.04
N GLY A 38 0.46 -3.82 -5.76
CA GLY A 38 -0.51 -4.55 -6.57
C GLY A 38 -1.74 -4.96 -5.76
N TYR A 39 -2.63 -5.72 -6.39
CA TYR A 39 -3.71 -6.41 -5.70
C TYR A 39 -3.31 -7.84 -5.38
N HIS A 40 -3.54 -8.24 -4.15
CA HIS A 40 -3.32 -9.60 -3.69
C HIS A 40 -4.56 -10.10 -2.95
N ASN A 41 -4.88 -11.37 -3.12
CA ASN A 41 -5.88 -12.03 -2.30
C ASN A 41 -5.18 -12.63 -1.08
N ILE A 42 -5.55 -12.19 0.13
CA ILE A 42 -4.95 -12.67 1.38
C ILE A 42 -6.04 -13.31 2.22
N GLU A 43 -6.00 -14.61 2.46
CA GLU A 43 -6.94 -15.26 3.37
C GLU A 43 -6.65 -14.90 4.83
N PRO A 44 -7.69 -14.66 5.68
CA PRO A 44 -9.13 -14.66 5.39
C PRO A 44 -9.69 -13.28 4.99
N ILE A 45 -8.84 -12.32 4.60
CA ILE A 45 -9.22 -10.93 4.30
C ILE A 45 -9.89 -10.82 2.92
N GLY A 46 -9.37 -11.51 1.89
CA GLY A 46 -9.82 -11.40 0.49
C GLY A 46 -8.97 -10.43 -0.34
N ASP A 47 -9.54 -9.89 -1.43
CA ASP A 47 -8.81 -9.02 -2.36
C ASP A 47 -8.47 -7.65 -1.74
N VAL A 48 -7.17 -7.38 -1.64
CA VAL A 48 -6.62 -6.16 -1.04
C VAL A 48 -5.58 -5.52 -1.94
N ALA A 49 -5.62 -4.19 -2.02
CA ALA A 49 -4.54 -3.40 -2.57
C ALA A 49 -3.40 -3.31 -1.55
N VAL A 50 -2.19 -3.67 -1.97
CA VAL A 50 -1.01 -3.74 -1.13
C VAL A 50 -0.13 -2.53 -1.38
N PHE A 51 0.28 -1.86 -0.29
CA PHE A 51 1.18 -0.73 -0.30
C PHE A 51 2.33 -1.00 0.66
N GLU A 52 3.56 -0.89 0.20
CA GLU A 52 4.74 -1.10 1.02
C GLU A 52 5.43 0.22 1.29
N LYS A 53 5.92 0.43 2.52
CA LYS A 53 6.73 1.59 2.83
C LYS A 53 7.97 1.56 1.96
N ASN A 54 8.20 2.63 1.22
CA ASN A 54 9.39 2.80 0.42
C ASN A 54 10.59 2.86 1.38
N LYS A 55 11.34 1.77 1.47
CA LYS A 55 12.57 1.67 2.27
C LYS A 55 13.75 2.45 1.67
N SER A 56 13.50 3.39 0.74
CA SER A 56 14.50 4.33 0.24
C SER A 56 14.83 5.46 1.23
N LYS A 57 15.11 5.09 2.50
CA LYS A 57 15.85 5.89 3.49
C LYS A 57 16.72 4.98 4.37
N GLY A 58 17.33 3.96 3.77
CA GLY A 58 18.54 3.33 4.29
C GLY A 58 19.73 3.80 3.46
N VAL A 59 20.36 4.89 3.90
CA VAL A 59 21.78 5.22 3.73
C VAL A 59 22.47 4.65 2.47
N ILE A 60 22.60 5.43 1.40
CA ILE A 60 23.75 5.27 0.50
C ILE A 60 24.93 5.92 1.23
N GLN A 61 25.57 5.19 2.14
CA GLN A 61 26.90 5.55 2.63
C GLN A 61 27.83 5.04 1.53
N LYS A 62 28.17 5.93 0.60
CA LYS A 62 29.30 5.68 -0.31
C LYS A 62 30.56 5.57 0.55
N TRP A 63 31.23 4.42 0.42
CA TRP A 63 32.59 4.19 0.89
C TRP A 63 33.57 5.08 0.15
#